data_AF-A0A3N4HSS6-F1
#
_entry.id   AF-A0A3N4HSS6-F1
#
_cell.length_a   1.000
_cell.length_b   1.000
_cell.length_c   1.000
_cell.angle_alpha   90.00
_cell.angle_beta   90.00
_cell.angle_gamma   90.00
#
_symmetry.space_group_name_H-M   'P 1'
#
loop_
_entity.id
_entity.type
_entity.pdbx_description
1 polymer ?
#
loop_
_entity_poly.entity_id
_entity_poly.type
_entity_poly.pdbx_seq_one_letter_code
_entity_poly.pdbx_strand_id
1 'polypeptide(L)'
;MLRSRKDARNSHLPRDIIFPIDANIPTERHEYRALSPSMDRRTKELIKDLWHIHDITEILVPQTTKYYPSPYEPTVFRVRTERGIDFEYTYPPTTDLFPGPHLIRQILPNGQRGEWSEGPYLQERRERKEKERRDAGCGLPLKPLTEREHAAVMGMKELSWMEYGGRRKCHAAVLYLSLGKPEIGSEEQKAAFRKTFAEHEKSCDFADRRCV
;
A
#
# COMPACT_ATOMS: atom_id res chain seq x y z
N MET A 1 -16.18 15.90 -46.75
CA MET A 1 -17.34 15.48 -45.92
C MET A 1 -16.82 14.66 -44.74
N LEU A 2 -16.57 15.29 -43.59
CA LEU A 2 -16.21 14.59 -42.36
C LEU A 2 -17.49 14.16 -41.64
N ARG A 3 -17.76 12.84 -41.62
CA ARG A 3 -18.80 12.28 -40.75
C ARG A 3 -18.33 12.45 -39.30
N SER A 4 -18.95 13.41 -38.62
CA SER A 4 -18.90 13.56 -37.16
C SER A 4 -19.32 12.22 -36.54
N ARG A 5 -18.35 11.50 -35.97
CA ARG A 5 -18.63 10.40 -35.03
C ARG A 5 -19.33 11.06 -33.85
N LYS A 6 -20.59 10.70 -33.62
CA LYS A 6 -21.29 11.00 -32.37
C LYS A 6 -20.48 10.35 -31.26
N ASP A 7 -19.63 11.11 -30.59
CA ASP A 7 -19.13 10.70 -29.28
C ASP A 7 -20.36 10.58 -28.38
N ALA A 8 -20.71 9.35 -28.01
CA ALA A 8 -21.51 9.11 -26.83
C ALA A 8 -20.67 9.55 -25.63
N ARG A 9 -20.62 10.86 -25.38
CA ARG A 9 -19.89 11.44 -24.25
C ARG A 9 -20.68 11.11 -23.00
N ASN A 10 -20.13 10.20 -22.20
CA ASN A 10 -20.46 9.95 -20.80
C ASN A 10 -20.57 11.28 -20.04
N SER A 11 -21.79 11.82 -19.95
CA SER A 11 -22.08 13.18 -19.45
C SER A 11 -21.84 13.35 -17.94
N HIS A 12 -21.53 12.26 -17.25
CA HIS A 12 -21.37 12.20 -15.79
C HIS A 12 -19.90 12.21 -15.34
N LEU A 13 -18.93 12.17 -16.26
CA LEU A 13 -17.50 12.10 -15.93
C LEU A 13 -16.80 13.47 -16.06
N PRO A 14 -15.88 13.85 -15.14
CA PRO A 14 -15.06 15.05 -15.25
C PRO A 14 -14.40 15.23 -16.63
N ARG A 15 -14.35 16.47 -17.13
CA ARG A 15 -13.83 16.80 -18.48
C ARG A 15 -12.33 16.53 -18.65
N ASP A 16 -11.59 16.45 -17.55
CA ASP A 16 -10.12 16.34 -17.56
C ASP A 16 -9.63 14.89 -17.41
N ILE A 17 -10.54 13.91 -17.50
CA ILE A 17 -10.18 12.49 -17.46
C ILE A 17 -9.57 12.08 -18.80
N ILE A 18 -8.32 11.59 -18.75
CA ILE A 18 -7.69 10.91 -19.88
C ILE A 18 -8.24 9.48 -19.94
N PHE A 19 -9.11 9.23 -20.91
CA PHE A 19 -9.61 7.90 -21.20
C PHE A 19 -8.58 7.09 -21.99
N PRO A 20 -8.49 5.77 -21.76
CA PRO A 20 -7.67 4.92 -22.60
C PRO A 20 -8.24 4.90 -24.03
N ILE A 21 -7.35 4.99 -25.01
CA ILE A 21 -7.73 4.93 -26.43
C ILE A 21 -7.92 3.46 -26.81
N ASP A 22 -9.04 3.11 -27.46
CA ASP A 22 -9.37 1.72 -27.82
C ASP A 22 -8.29 1.01 -28.66
N ALA A 23 -7.58 1.76 -29.49
CA ALA A 23 -6.45 1.27 -30.29
C ALA A 23 -5.25 0.81 -29.45
N ASN A 24 -5.16 1.31 -28.22
CA ASN A 24 -4.10 0.99 -27.25
C ASN A 24 -4.53 -0.10 -26.26
N ILE A 25 -5.69 -0.74 -26.48
CA ILE A 25 -6.21 -1.81 -25.62
C ILE A 25 -6.23 -3.12 -26.43
N PRO A 26 -5.49 -4.17 -26.00
CA PRO A 26 -5.48 -5.43 -26.71
C PRO A 26 -6.88 -6.05 -26.82
N THR A 27 -7.19 -6.61 -27.98
CA THR A 27 -8.49 -7.25 -28.25
C THR A 27 -8.44 -8.73 -27.93
N GLU A 28 -7.32 -9.38 -28.23
CA GLU A 28 -7.19 -10.82 -28.14
C GLU A 28 -6.70 -11.27 -26.77
N ARG A 29 -7.18 -12.42 -26.30
CA ARG A 29 -6.85 -12.90 -24.95
C ARG A 29 -5.35 -13.20 -24.77
N HIS A 30 -4.71 -13.74 -25.81
CA HIS A 30 -3.30 -14.14 -25.75
C HIS A 30 -2.34 -12.96 -25.59
N GLU A 31 -2.81 -11.73 -25.83
CA GLU A 31 -2.06 -10.50 -25.62
C GLU A 31 -1.99 -10.07 -24.14
N TYR A 32 -2.67 -10.81 -23.26
CA TYR A 32 -2.65 -10.59 -21.82
C TYR A 32 -1.96 -11.72 -21.05
N ARG A 33 -1.44 -11.41 -19.87
CA ARG A 33 -0.89 -12.37 -18.90
C ARG A 33 -1.53 -12.15 -17.52
N ALA A 34 -1.50 -13.17 -16.67
CA ALA A 34 -1.91 -13.02 -15.28
C ALA A 34 -1.04 -11.99 -14.53
N LEU A 35 -1.66 -11.23 -13.64
CA LEU A 35 -0.95 -10.39 -12.66
C LEU A 35 -0.16 -11.25 -11.67
N SER A 36 0.85 -10.65 -11.03
CA SER A 36 1.50 -11.29 -9.89
C SER A 36 0.50 -11.49 -8.74
N PRO A 37 0.63 -12.54 -7.92
CA PRO A 37 -0.37 -12.87 -6.89
C PRO A 37 -0.68 -11.73 -5.90
N SER A 38 0.33 -10.93 -5.54
CA SER A 38 0.16 -9.79 -4.63
C SER A 38 -0.62 -8.63 -5.26
N MET A 39 -0.39 -8.36 -6.55
CA MET A 39 -1.10 -7.33 -7.30
C MET A 39 -2.51 -7.78 -7.67
N ASP A 40 -2.69 -9.05 -8.03
CA ASP A 40 -3.99 -9.66 -8.31
C ASP A 40 -4.93 -9.54 -7.10
N ARG A 41 -4.47 -9.94 -5.90
CA ARG A 41 -5.27 -9.82 -4.67
C ARG A 41 -5.72 -8.37 -4.40
N ARG A 42 -4.77 -7.42 -4.43
CA ARG A 42 -5.06 -6.00 -4.18
C ARG A 42 -6.02 -5.41 -5.21
N THR A 43 -5.86 -5.78 -6.48
CA THR A 43 -6.71 -5.26 -7.56
C THR A 43 -8.12 -5.87 -7.48
N LYS A 44 -8.25 -7.16 -7.14
CA LYS A 44 -9.54 -7.80 -6.88
C LYS A 44 -10.29 -7.14 -5.72
N GLU A 45 -9.61 -6.89 -4.60
CA GLU A 45 -10.18 -6.17 -3.45
C GLU A 45 -10.66 -4.77 -3.86
N LEU A 46 -9.86 -4.04 -4.64
CA LEU A 46 -10.22 -2.72 -5.13
C LEU A 46 -11.46 -2.73 -6.03
N ILE A 47 -11.55 -3.66 -6.98
CA ILE A 47 -12.71 -3.77 -7.88
C ILE A 47 -13.95 -4.20 -7.07
N LYS A 48 -13.79 -5.13 -6.13
CA LYS A 48 -14.86 -5.51 -5.19
C LYS A 48 -15.40 -4.31 -4.44
N ASP A 49 -14.52 -3.47 -3.90
CA ASP A 49 -14.92 -2.29 -3.15
C ASP A 49 -15.65 -1.23 -3.98
N LEU A 50 -15.26 -1.07 -5.23
CA LEU A 50 -15.75 0.01 -6.08
C LEU A 50 -17.02 -0.37 -6.86
N TRP A 51 -17.20 -1.66 -7.18
CA TRP A 51 -18.31 -2.14 -8.03
C TRP A 51 -19.07 -3.35 -7.47
N HIS A 52 -18.71 -3.90 -6.30
CA HIS A 52 -19.33 -5.11 -5.73
C HIS A 52 -19.29 -6.34 -6.64
N ILE A 53 -18.25 -6.46 -7.49
CA ILE A 53 -18.01 -7.64 -8.32
C ILE A 53 -17.21 -8.65 -7.50
N HIS A 54 -17.89 -9.59 -6.84
CA HIS A 54 -17.27 -10.48 -5.85
C HIS A 54 -16.68 -11.77 -6.42
N ASP A 55 -17.10 -12.16 -7.62
CA ASP A 55 -16.82 -13.44 -8.28
C ASP A 55 -15.65 -13.35 -9.28
N ILE A 56 -14.66 -12.48 -9.03
CA ILE A 56 -13.50 -12.31 -9.92
C ILE A 56 -12.55 -13.50 -9.80
N THR A 57 -12.36 -14.22 -10.90
CA THR A 57 -11.43 -15.37 -11.00
C THR A 57 -10.03 -14.92 -11.37
N GLU A 58 -9.91 -14.03 -12.36
CA GLU A 58 -8.62 -13.68 -12.97
C GLU A 58 -8.56 -12.19 -13.32
N ILE A 59 -7.40 -11.58 -13.07
CA ILE A 59 -7.04 -10.27 -13.61
C ILE A 59 -5.81 -10.41 -14.50
N LEU A 60 -5.99 -9.95 -15.73
CA LEU A 60 -5.06 -10.08 -16.83
C LEU A 60 -4.53 -8.69 -17.21
N VAL A 61 -3.21 -8.57 -17.37
CA VAL A 61 -2.50 -7.36 -17.75
C VAL A 61 -1.92 -7.50 -19.17
N PRO A 62 -1.90 -6.43 -19.99
CA PRO A 62 -1.27 -6.47 -21.31
C PRO A 62 0.20 -6.90 -21.23
N GLN A 63 0.60 -7.82 -22.12
CA GLN A 63 1.97 -8.36 -22.16
C GLN A 63 2.97 -7.43 -22.84
N THR A 64 2.53 -6.64 -23.82
CA THR A 64 3.44 -5.88 -24.70
C THR A 64 3.45 -4.39 -24.36
N THR A 65 4.61 -3.76 -24.47
CA THR A 65 4.80 -2.31 -24.24
C THR A 65 4.07 -1.44 -25.27
N LYS A 66 3.65 -2.02 -26.40
CA LYS A 66 2.81 -1.36 -27.42
C LYS A 66 1.52 -0.77 -26.81
N TYR A 67 0.99 -1.43 -25.78
CA TYR A 67 -0.24 -1.03 -25.07
C TYR A 67 0.03 -0.14 -23.84
N TYR A 68 1.25 0.38 -23.71
CA TYR A 68 1.65 1.38 -22.71
C TYR A 68 2.19 2.67 -23.36
N PRO A 69 1.51 3.26 -24.37
CA PRO A 69 2.14 4.28 -25.21
C PRO A 69 2.31 5.65 -24.54
N SER A 70 1.71 5.88 -23.35
CA SER A 70 1.85 7.14 -22.61
C SER A 70 1.85 6.89 -21.09
N PRO A 71 2.75 7.52 -20.31
CA PRO A 71 2.70 7.46 -18.85
C PRO A 71 1.46 8.14 -18.26
N TYR A 72 0.71 8.87 -19.07
CA TYR A 72 -0.50 9.58 -18.69
C TYR A 72 -1.78 8.80 -19.01
N GLU A 73 -1.70 7.74 -19.82
CA GLU A 73 -2.85 6.88 -20.13
C GLU A 73 -2.90 5.72 -19.12
N PRO A 74 -4.09 5.42 -18.56
CA PRO A 74 -4.22 4.27 -17.67
C PRO A 74 -4.05 2.97 -18.45
N THR A 75 -3.34 2.01 -17.84
CA THR A 75 -3.26 0.67 -18.39
C THR A 75 -4.60 -0.03 -18.22
N VAL A 76 -5.08 -0.73 -19.25
CA VAL A 76 -6.34 -1.46 -19.19
C VAL A 76 -6.10 -2.93 -18.90
N PHE A 77 -6.61 -3.40 -17.78
CA PHE A 77 -6.61 -4.81 -17.39
C PHE A 77 -7.90 -5.47 -17.87
N ARG A 78 -7.83 -6.78 -18.11
CA ARG A 78 -9.01 -7.60 -18.37
C ARG A 78 -9.36 -8.39 -17.12
N VAL A 79 -10.62 -8.34 -16.72
CA VAL A 79 -11.13 -8.94 -15.48
C VAL A 79 -12.15 -9.99 -15.86
N ARG A 80 -11.99 -11.19 -15.31
CA ARG A 80 -12.91 -12.30 -15.57
C ARG A 80 -13.65 -12.70 -14.31
N THR A 81 -14.92 -13.00 -14.46
CA THR A 81 -15.78 -13.53 -13.40
C THR A 81 -16.03 -15.03 -13.53
N GLU A 82 -16.47 -15.68 -12.45
CA GLU A 82 -16.91 -17.08 -12.44
C GLU A 82 -18.07 -17.32 -13.40
N ARG A 83 -18.92 -16.30 -13.60
CA ARG A 83 -20.07 -16.33 -14.52
C ARG A 83 -19.68 -16.20 -16.00
N GLY A 84 -18.40 -16.14 -16.32
CA GLY A 84 -17.91 -15.96 -17.69
C GLY A 84 -18.11 -14.55 -18.25
N ILE A 85 -18.44 -13.56 -17.40
CA ILE A 85 -18.52 -12.15 -17.80
C ILE A 85 -17.10 -11.57 -17.76
N ASP A 86 -16.71 -10.97 -18.87
CA ASP A 86 -15.44 -10.25 -19.01
C ASP A 86 -15.67 -8.74 -18.88
N PHE A 87 -14.78 -8.08 -18.15
CA PHE A 87 -14.72 -6.63 -18.02
C PHE A 87 -13.34 -6.11 -18.43
N GLU A 88 -13.28 -4.84 -18.79
CA GLU A 88 -12.04 -4.07 -18.86
C GLU A 88 -12.03 -3.06 -17.72
N TYR A 89 -10.88 -2.91 -17.07
CA TYR A 89 -10.69 -2.08 -15.90
C TYR A 89 -9.46 -1.18 -16.07
N THR A 90 -9.59 0.12 -15.81
CA THR A 90 -8.45 1.05 -15.84
C THR A 90 -7.65 0.98 -14.55
N TYR A 91 -6.37 0.66 -14.69
CA TYR A 91 -5.39 0.78 -13.63
C TYR A 91 -4.62 2.10 -13.82
N PRO A 92 -4.91 3.13 -13.00
CA PRO A 92 -4.28 4.43 -13.17
C PRO A 92 -2.78 4.38 -12.85
N PRO A 93 -1.96 5.15 -13.58
CA PRO A 93 -0.55 5.28 -13.27
C PRO A 93 -0.38 5.95 -11.90
N THR A 94 0.62 5.52 -11.13
CA THR A 94 0.92 6.09 -9.81
C THR A 94 1.89 7.27 -9.88
N THR A 95 2.23 7.75 -11.07
CA THR A 95 3.22 8.81 -11.30
C THR A 95 2.58 10.18 -11.20
N ASP A 96 2.80 10.85 -10.07
CA ASP A 96 2.74 12.28 -9.68
C ASP A 96 1.61 13.21 -10.15
N LEU A 97 0.93 12.94 -11.26
CA LEU A 97 -0.33 13.56 -11.64
C LEU A 97 -1.44 12.66 -11.07
N PHE A 98 -2.47 13.28 -10.48
CA PHE A 98 -3.62 12.61 -9.85
C PHE A 98 -3.89 11.24 -10.47
N PRO A 99 -3.81 10.13 -9.71
CA PRO A 99 -4.07 8.81 -10.26
C PRO A 99 -5.44 8.88 -10.93
N GLY A 100 -5.48 8.68 -12.24
CA GLY A 100 -6.70 8.78 -13.03
C GLY A 100 -7.84 7.94 -12.44
N PRO A 101 -9.08 8.15 -12.88
CA PRO A 101 -10.22 7.44 -12.31
C PRO A 101 -10.09 5.93 -12.53
N HIS A 102 -10.51 5.19 -11.53
CA HIS A 102 -10.80 3.77 -11.65
C HIS A 102 -12.11 3.61 -12.39
N LEU A 103 -12.04 3.09 -13.61
CA LEU A 103 -13.16 2.90 -14.53
C LEU A 103 -13.29 1.42 -14.85
N ILE A 104 -14.51 0.98 -15.10
CA ILE A 104 -14.79 -0.37 -15.60
C ILE A 104 -15.80 -0.30 -16.74
N ARG A 105 -15.69 -1.22 -17.70
CA ARG A 105 -16.71 -1.48 -18.72
C ARG A 105 -16.85 -2.97 -18.98
N GLN A 106 -18.03 -3.40 -19.40
CA GLN A 106 -18.27 -4.80 -19.78
C GLN A 106 -17.81 -5.06 -21.22
N ILE A 107 -17.24 -6.23 -21.48
CA ILE A 107 -17.06 -6.78 -22.82
C ILE A 107 -18.25 -7.70 -23.09
N LEU A 108 -19.04 -7.38 -24.11
CA LEU A 108 -20.18 -8.17 -24.53
C LEU A 108 -19.74 -9.48 -25.21
N PRO A 109 -20.58 -10.53 -25.24
CA PRO A 109 -20.22 -11.81 -25.87
C PRO A 109 -19.83 -11.70 -27.35
N ASN A 110 -20.30 -10.67 -28.05
CA ASN A 110 -19.95 -10.38 -29.44
C ASN A 110 -18.61 -9.61 -29.60
N GLY A 111 -17.88 -9.40 -28.51
CA GLY A 111 -16.62 -8.65 -28.48
C GLY A 111 -16.78 -7.13 -28.43
N GLN A 112 -18.01 -6.60 -28.44
CA GLN A 112 -18.24 -5.16 -28.30
C GLN A 112 -17.91 -4.69 -26.89
N ARG A 113 -17.29 -3.53 -26.80
CA ARG A 113 -16.95 -2.86 -25.55
C ARG A 113 -18.08 -1.92 -25.15
N GLY A 114 -18.54 -2.02 -23.90
CA GLY A 114 -19.53 -1.11 -23.33
C GLY A 114 -18.95 0.27 -22.99
N GLU A 115 -19.77 1.10 -22.35
CA GLU A 115 -19.35 2.42 -21.86
C GLU A 115 -18.52 2.29 -20.58
N TRP A 116 -17.55 3.19 -20.41
CA TRP A 116 -16.79 3.33 -19.17
C TRP A 116 -17.68 3.89 -18.05
N SER A 117 -17.60 3.24 -16.88
CA SER A 117 -18.31 3.63 -15.67
C SER A 117 -17.35 3.77 -14.49
N GLU A 118 -17.56 4.80 -13.66
CA GLU A 118 -16.86 4.92 -12.38
C GLU A 118 -17.41 3.94 -11.34
N GLY A 119 -16.65 3.72 -10.27
CA GLY A 119 -17.10 2.95 -9.10
C GLY A 119 -18.25 3.65 -8.39
N PRO A 120 -19.50 3.13 -8.45
CA PRO A 120 -20.64 3.76 -7.76
C PRO A 120 -20.44 3.82 -6.25
N TYR A 121 -19.60 2.95 -5.69
CA TYR A 121 -19.33 2.85 -4.25
C TYR A 121 -18.03 3.56 -3.83
N LEU A 122 -17.54 4.51 -4.63
CA LEU A 122 -16.33 5.28 -4.30
C LEU A 122 -16.46 6.03 -2.96
N GLN A 123 -17.63 6.59 -2.68
CA GLN A 123 -17.90 7.32 -1.44
C GLN A 123 -17.85 6.37 -0.23
N GLU A 124 -18.54 5.24 -0.29
CA GLU A 124 -18.53 4.22 0.77
C GLU A 124 -17.11 3.73 1.07
N ARG A 125 -16.30 3.50 0.02
CA ARG A 125 -14.88 3.14 0.18
C ARG A 125 -14.08 4.24 0.87
N ARG A 126 -14.30 5.52 0.53
CA ARG A 126 -13.62 6.66 1.16
C ARG A 126 -13.95 6.73 2.64
N GLU A 127 -15.23 6.63 2.99
CA GLU A 127 -15.71 6.64 4.38
C GLU A 127 -15.14 5.48 5.19
N ARG A 128 -15.13 4.26 4.63
CA ARG A 128 -14.53 3.09 5.28
C ARG A 128 -13.04 3.28 5.53
N LYS A 129 -12.28 3.76 4.53
CA LYS A 129 -10.85 4.05 4.69
C LYS A 129 -10.57 5.15 5.70
N GLU A 130 -11.42 6.17 5.74
CA GLU A 130 -11.30 7.24 6.72
C GLU A 130 -11.53 6.71 8.13
N LYS A 131 -12.56 5.88 8.32
CA LYS A 131 -12.82 5.19 9.59
C LYS A 131 -11.63 4.31 10.00
N GLU A 132 -11.11 3.46 9.10
CA GLU A 132 -9.93 2.63 9.36
C GLU A 132 -8.71 3.48 9.77
N ARG A 133 -8.49 4.63 9.13
CA ARG A 133 -7.42 5.56 9.50
C ARG A 133 -7.63 6.16 10.88
N ARG A 134 -8.86 6.58 11.20
CA ARG A 134 -9.22 7.11 12.53
C ARG A 134 -9.01 6.05 13.61
N ASP A 135 -9.48 4.83 13.38
CA ASP A 135 -9.36 3.70 14.31
C ASP A 135 -7.90 3.29 14.51
N ALA A 136 -7.07 3.39 13.47
CA ALA A 136 -5.63 3.17 13.55
C ALA A 136 -4.85 4.34 14.20
N GLY A 137 -5.53 5.43 14.57
CA GLY A 137 -4.90 6.64 15.12
C GLY A 137 -4.07 7.43 14.10
N CYS A 138 -4.19 7.12 12.80
CA CYS A 138 -3.53 7.88 11.75
C CYS A 138 -4.13 9.29 11.66
N GLY A 139 -3.30 10.32 11.79
CA GLY A 139 -3.74 11.73 11.77
C GLY A 139 -4.05 12.32 13.16
N LEU A 140 -3.96 11.52 14.23
CA LEU A 140 -3.88 12.06 15.58
C LEU A 140 -2.48 12.68 15.81
N PRO A 141 -2.36 13.76 16.60
CA PRO A 141 -1.06 14.30 16.96
C PRO A 141 -0.21 13.22 17.62
N LEU A 142 1.04 13.11 17.19
CA LEU A 142 2.00 12.18 17.79
C LEU A 142 2.09 12.48 19.28
N LYS A 143 1.72 11.51 20.12
CA LYS A 143 1.92 11.64 21.56
C LYS A 143 3.43 11.72 21.82
N PRO A 144 3.89 12.57 22.75
CA PRO A 144 5.28 12.57 23.16
C PRO A 144 5.64 11.16 23.66
N LEU A 145 6.76 10.62 23.17
CA LEU A 145 7.26 9.33 23.65
C LEU A 145 7.66 9.49 25.12
N THR A 146 7.29 8.52 25.94
CA THR A 146 7.87 8.39 27.27
C THR A 146 9.37 8.13 27.15
N GLU A 147 10.13 8.47 28.19
CA GLU A 147 11.58 8.23 28.21
C GLU A 147 11.93 6.75 27.94
N ARG A 148 11.12 5.82 28.46
CA ARG A 148 11.28 4.39 28.24
C ARG A 148 11.03 3.99 26.78
N GLU A 149 10.00 4.55 26.13
CA GLU A 149 9.74 4.31 24.71
C GLU A 149 10.85 4.89 23.84
N HIS A 150 11.32 6.09 24.18
CA HIS A 150 12.46 6.70 23.49
C HIS A 150 13.71 5.84 23.61
N ALA A 151 14.05 5.37 24.82
CA ALA A 151 15.19 4.48 25.06
C ALA A 151 15.07 3.14 24.30
N ALA A 152 13.86 2.59 24.22
CA ALA A 152 13.61 1.33 23.54
C ALA A 152 13.70 1.43 22.00
N VAL A 153 13.64 2.65 21.44
CA VAL A 153 13.77 2.93 20.01
C VAL A 153 15.16 3.46 19.64
N MET A 154 15.66 4.43 20.41
CA MET A 154 16.84 5.23 20.08
C MET A 154 18.05 4.90 20.94
N GLY A 155 17.88 4.18 22.05
CA GLY A 155 18.89 4.05 23.10
C GLY A 155 18.96 5.27 24.01
N MET A 156 19.99 5.32 24.87
CA MET A 156 20.26 6.41 25.81
C MET A 156 21.66 6.97 25.53
N LYS A 157 21.81 8.30 25.57
CA LYS A 157 23.08 8.98 25.27
C LYS A 157 24.14 8.66 26.33
N GLU A 158 23.70 8.49 27.57
CA GLU A 158 24.47 8.11 28.74
C GLU A 158 25.25 6.81 28.54
N LEU A 159 24.74 5.92 27.68
CA LEU A 159 25.36 4.61 27.39
C LEU A 159 26.20 4.61 26.10
N SER A 160 26.48 5.76 25.49
CA SER A 160 27.21 5.83 24.22
C SER A 160 28.62 5.21 24.30
N TRP A 161 29.24 5.26 25.48
CA TRP A 161 30.55 4.65 25.76
C TRP A 161 30.56 3.11 25.67
N MET A 162 29.40 2.46 25.62
CA MET A 162 29.31 1.01 25.40
C MET A 162 29.51 0.63 23.93
N GLU A 163 29.41 1.59 23.01
CA GLU A 163 29.61 1.42 21.56
C GLU A 163 28.71 0.33 20.93
N TYR A 164 27.55 0.07 21.53
CA TYR A 164 26.59 -0.89 20.98
C TYR A 164 25.79 -0.28 19.84
N GLY A 165 25.59 -1.09 18.79
CA GLY A 165 24.71 -0.79 17.66
C GLY A 165 23.35 -1.47 17.75
N GLY A 166 22.39 -0.96 16.99
CA GLY A 166 21.09 -1.61 16.75
C GLY A 166 20.32 -2.01 18.01
N ARG A 167 19.77 -3.23 18.01
CA ARG A 167 18.89 -3.77 19.07
C ARG A 167 19.57 -3.80 20.44
N ARG A 168 20.87 -4.11 20.49
CA ARG A 168 21.63 -4.23 21.75
C ARG A 168 21.78 -2.89 22.49
N LYS A 169 21.92 -1.79 21.74
CA LYS A 169 21.90 -0.43 22.29
C LYS A 169 20.58 -0.12 23.00
N CYS A 170 19.46 -0.45 22.36
CA CYS A 170 18.12 -0.21 22.90
C CYS A 170 17.85 -1.11 24.12
N HIS A 171 18.32 -2.35 24.08
CA HIS A 171 18.22 -3.29 25.21
C HIS A 171 18.95 -2.78 26.45
N ALA A 172 20.20 -2.35 26.29
CA ALA A 172 21.00 -1.77 27.39
C ALA A 172 20.33 -0.52 27.97
N ALA A 173 19.75 0.32 27.11
CA ALA A 173 19.03 1.52 27.51
C ALA A 173 17.75 1.22 28.32
N VAL A 174 16.98 0.19 27.92
CA VAL A 174 15.80 -0.24 28.69
C VAL A 174 16.21 -0.83 30.03
N LEU A 175 17.30 -1.61 30.09
CA LEU A 175 17.82 -2.11 31.37
C LEU A 175 18.27 -0.96 32.28
N TYR A 176 19.04 0.00 31.75
CA TYR A 176 19.51 1.17 32.49
C TYR A 176 18.37 1.95 33.17
N LEU A 177 17.28 2.19 32.42
CA LEU A 177 16.09 2.82 32.98
C LEU A 177 15.39 1.93 34.02
N SER A 178 15.31 0.62 33.78
CA SER A 178 14.68 -0.31 34.73
C SER A 178 15.43 -0.41 36.06
N LEU A 179 16.75 -0.18 36.04
CA LEU A 179 17.61 -0.14 37.22
C LEU A 179 17.62 1.24 37.90
N GLY A 180 16.80 2.20 37.45
CA GLY A 180 16.72 3.53 38.04
C GLY A 180 17.86 4.47 37.66
N LYS A 181 18.47 4.29 36.48
CA LYS A 181 19.59 5.09 35.97
C LYS A 181 20.80 5.08 36.92
N PRO A 182 21.44 3.91 37.12
CA PRO A 182 22.62 3.82 37.97
C PRO A 182 23.72 4.80 37.53
N GLU A 183 24.55 5.24 38.46
CA GLU A 183 25.69 6.10 38.13
C GLU A 183 26.70 5.35 37.24
N ILE A 184 27.26 6.04 36.26
CA ILE A 184 28.21 5.51 35.27
C ILE A 184 29.33 6.53 34.95
N GLY A 185 29.66 7.38 35.92
CA GLY A 185 30.64 8.46 35.75
C GLY A 185 32.08 7.96 35.77
N SER A 186 32.38 6.93 36.57
CA SER A 186 33.70 6.31 36.67
C SER A 186 33.82 5.02 35.85
N GLU A 187 35.05 4.61 35.54
CA GLU A 187 35.31 3.35 34.83
C GLU A 187 34.85 2.11 35.64
N GLU A 188 34.94 2.16 36.98
CA GLU A 188 34.46 1.09 37.85
C GLU A 188 32.93 0.94 37.77
N GLN A 189 32.20 2.06 37.80
CA GLN A 189 30.75 2.09 37.66
C GLN A 189 30.30 1.60 36.26
N LYS A 190 30.99 2.04 35.21
CA LYS A 190 30.76 1.55 33.83
C LYS A 190 31.02 0.05 33.73
N ALA A 191 32.11 -0.46 34.31
CA ALA A 191 32.43 -1.87 34.33
C ALA A 191 31.34 -2.69 35.07
N ALA A 192 30.85 -2.18 36.21
CA ALA A 192 29.77 -2.79 36.96
C ALA A 192 28.49 -2.88 36.11
N PHE A 193 28.06 -1.78 35.48
CA PHE A 193 26.88 -1.80 34.60
C PHE A 193 27.05 -2.75 33.41
N ARG A 194 28.22 -2.76 32.77
CA ARG A 194 28.52 -3.68 31.66
C ARG A 194 28.40 -5.15 32.08
N LYS A 195 28.87 -5.49 33.29
CA LYS A 195 28.71 -6.83 33.86
C LYS A 195 27.24 -7.18 34.09
N THR A 196 26.48 -6.28 34.72
CA THR A 196 25.04 -6.46 34.94
C THR A 196 24.29 -6.64 33.62
N PHE A 197 24.61 -5.85 32.60
CA PHE A 197 23.99 -6.00 31.29
C PHE A 197 24.34 -7.33 30.62
N ALA A 198 25.60 -7.78 30.69
CA ALA A 198 26.01 -9.06 30.14
C ALA A 198 25.37 -10.27 30.86
N GLU A 199 25.07 -10.15 32.15
CA GLU A 199 24.31 -11.16 32.90
C GLU A 199 22.82 -11.14 32.54
N HIS A 200 22.23 -9.95 32.41
CA HIS A 200 20.85 -9.78 31.98
C HIS A 200 20.60 -10.32 30.56
N GLU A 201 21.49 -10.02 29.60
CA GLU A 201 21.39 -10.44 28.21
C GLU A 201 21.37 -11.97 28.04
N LYS A 202 21.93 -12.73 28.99
CA LYS A 202 21.89 -14.21 28.97
C LYS A 202 20.51 -14.78 29.26
N SER A 203 19.62 -14.02 29.89
CA SER A 203 18.33 -14.50 30.40
C SER A 203 17.13 -13.70 29.89
N CYS A 204 17.36 -12.67 29.08
CA CYS A 204 16.32 -11.79 28.56
C CYS A 204 16.36 -11.73 27.03
N ASP A 205 15.23 -12.02 26.38
CA ASP A 205 15.14 -12.12 24.91
C ASP A 205 14.93 -10.77 24.20
N PHE A 206 14.74 -9.69 24.96
CA PHE A 206 14.49 -8.32 24.47
C PHE A 206 13.57 -8.25 23.24
N ALA A 207 12.36 -8.80 23.32
CA ALA A 207 11.41 -8.84 22.21
C ALA A 207 10.50 -7.60 22.17
N ASP A 208 10.11 -7.16 20.97
CA ASP A 208 9.19 -6.04 20.77
C ASP A 208 9.55 -4.77 21.57
N ARG A 209 10.85 -4.49 21.66
CA ARG A 209 11.42 -3.33 22.38
C ARG A 209 11.15 -3.37 23.90
N ARG A 210 11.00 -4.56 24.48
CA ARG A 210 10.82 -4.78 25.91
C ARG A 210 11.76 -5.88 26.39
N CYS A 211 12.29 -5.75 27.60
CA CYS A 211 12.94 -6.86 28.28
C CYS A 211 11.85 -7.86 28.70
N VAL A 212 11.98 -9.11 28.26
CA VAL A 212 11.07 -10.24 28.52
C VAL A 212 11.88 -11.33 29.17
#